data_AF-G4TSS4-F1
#
_entry.id   AF-G4TSS4-F1
#
_cell.length_a   1.000
_cell.length_b   1.000
_cell.length_c   1.000
_cell.angle_alpha   90.00
_cell.angle_beta   90.00
_cell.angle_gamma   90.00
#
_symmetry.space_group_name_H-M   'P 1'
#
loop_
_entity.id
_entity.type
_entity.pdbx_description
1 polymer ?
#
loop_
_entity_poly.entity_id
_entity_poly.type
_entity_poly.pdbx_seq_one_letter_code
_entity_poly.pdbx_strand_id
1 'polypeptide(L)'
;MDPQRAELMQQAISFLSDPHTRSSTLVQRIQFLESRGLTGDEITRAITIANQSIVNGGQVPYTAGPATLPGQNPVHVPWDWRDYFIAAVVSGSALFGAYAIAKNYMFPHLKPPTVSAYEADKEALTAQFEAAEQILKEMQAETQAMKATLEEQREKVDTAVQEVTEAVEEMRKGETEVRDEMREIRAEVNNMQEMLPKMLERVKDQERLSYGELQQELKSLKALLLSSRDANTSAATTSIFSQIGKKPSIPAWQLAQSSSASSTPVPTPPSGLTTTATSDEQVTSS
;
A
#
# COMPACT_ATOMS: atom_id res chain seq x y z
N MET A 1 9.80 9.49 -40.73
CA MET A 1 10.83 8.89 -39.87
C MET A 1 11.69 10.04 -39.39
N ASP A 2 11.60 10.39 -38.11
CA ASP A 2 12.40 11.49 -37.57
C ASP A 2 13.89 11.14 -37.68
N PRO A 3 14.73 11.99 -38.30
CA PRO A 3 16.14 11.68 -38.52
C PRO A 3 16.88 11.43 -37.19
N GLN A 4 16.45 12.09 -36.11
CA GLN A 4 17.00 11.91 -34.77
C GLN A 4 16.71 10.51 -34.18
N ARG A 5 15.57 9.90 -34.51
CA ARG A 5 15.22 8.54 -34.05
C ARG A 5 16.06 7.48 -34.75
N ALA A 6 16.38 7.68 -36.02
CA ALA A 6 17.25 6.80 -36.79
C ALA A 6 18.69 6.79 -36.25
N GLU A 7 19.21 7.96 -35.87
CA GLU A 7 20.55 8.08 -35.26
C GLU A 7 20.64 7.37 -33.90
N LEU A 8 19.63 7.51 -33.04
CA LEU A 8 19.56 6.80 -31.76
C LEU A 8 19.52 5.27 -31.94
N MET A 9 18.78 4.79 -32.93
CA MET A 9 18.71 3.37 -33.28
C MET A 9 20.06 2.84 -33.77
N GLN A 10 20.78 3.61 -34.59
CA GLN A 10 22.11 3.25 -35.09
C GLN A 10 23.15 3.20 -33.96
N GLN A 11 23.09 4.14 -33.01
CA GLN A 11 23.92 4.14 -31.81
C GLN A 11 23.61 2.95 -30.88
N ALA A 12 22.33 2.56 -30.78
CA ALA A 12 21.93 1.38 -30.02
C ALA A 12 22.45 0.08 -30.66
N ILE A 13 22.40 -0.04 -31.98
CA ILE A 13 22.94 -1.20 -32.71
C ILE A 13 24.47 -1.26 -32.56
N SER A 14 25.17 -0.12 -32.68
CA SER A 14 26.63 -0.08 -32.49
C SER A 14 27.01 -0.45 -31.06
N PHE A 15 26.28 0.07 -30.05
CA PHE A 15 26.47 -0.27 -28.64
C PHE A 15 26.27 -1.76 -28.41
N LEU A 16 25.20 -2.38 -28.93
CA LEU A 16 24.94 -3.81 -28.77
C LEU A 16 25.92 -4.72 -29.55
N SER A 17 26.60 -4.17 -30.56
CA SER A 17 27.61 -4.88 -31.34
C SER A 17 29.01 -4.88 -30.71
N ASP A 18 29.27 -3.98 -29.77
CA ASP A 18 30.56 -3.82 -29.09
C ASP A 18 30.87 -5.03 -28.18
N PRO A 19 32.06 -5.63 -28.27
CA PRO A 19 32.50 -6.69 -27.36
C PRO A 19 32.35 -6.38 -25.86
N HIS A 20 32.58 -5.14 -25.45
CA HIS A 20 32.56 -4.75 -24.03
C HIS A 20 31.15 -4.65 -23.44
N THR A 21 30.14 -4.40 -24.29
CA THR A 21 28.74 -4.35 -23.86
C THR A 21 28.12 -5.74 -23.86
N ARG A 22 28.60 -6.66 -24.70
CA ARG A 22 28.16 -8.06 -24.74
C ARG A 22 28.47 -8.83 -23.46
N SER A 23 29.55 -8.47 -22.76
CA SER A 23 29.88 -9.04 -21.45
C SER A 23 28.95 -8.57 -20.32
N SER A 24 28.14 -7.53 -20.54
CA SER A 24 27.17 -7.05 -19.55
C SER A 24 25.84 -7.81 -19.64
N THR A 25 25.11 -7.88 -18.52
CA THR A 25 23.84 -8.60 -18.46
C THR A 25 22.80 -7.96 -19.39
N LEU A 26 21.84 -8.74 -19.88
CA LEU A 26 20.83 -8.25 -20.81
C LEU A 26 19.96 -7.14 -20.18
N VAL A 27 19.68 -7.25 -18.87
CA VAL A 27 18.94 -6.24 -18.09
C VAL A 27 19.68 -4.90 -18.08
N GLN A 28 20.99 -4.91 -17.84
CA GLN A 28 21.81 -3.68 -17.84
C GLN A 28 21.85 -3.00 -19.23
N ARG A 29 21.87 -3.79 -20.30
CA ARG A 29 21.82 -3.26 -21.67
C ARG A 29 20.47 -2.62 -22.00
N ILE A 30 19.37 -3.24 -21.59
CA ILE A 30 18.03 -2.67 -21.77
C ILE A 30 17.91 -1.37 -21.00
N GLN A 31 18.30 -1.34 -19.72
CA GLN A 31 18.21 -0.14 -18.89
C GLN A 31 19.05 1.03 -19.43
N PHE A 32 20.22 0.74 -20.00
CA PHE A 32 21.03 1.75 -20.66
C PHE A 32 20.35 2.31 -21.92
N LEU A 33 19.75 1.46 -22.75
CA LEU A 33 19.03 1.90 -23.95
C LEU A 33 17.74 2.66 -23.61
N GLU A 34 17.04 2.28 -22.55
CA GLU A 34 15.90 3.03 -22.01
C GLU A 34 16.33 4.42 -21.52
N SER A 35 17.47 4.51 -20.81
CA SER A 35 18.05 5.79 -20.36
C SER A 35 18.45 6.71 -21.52
N ARG A 36 18.72 6.14 -22.70
CA ARG A 36 19.03 6.86 -23.95
C ARG A 36 17.78 7.31 -24.71
N GLY A 37 16.59 7.01 -24.20
CA GLY A 37 15.32 7.44 -24.78
C GLY A 37 14.75 6.49 -25.84
N LEU A 38 15.28 5.26 -25.94
CA LEU A 38 14.69 4.23 -26.79
C LEU A 38 13.48 3.62 -26.09
N THR A 39 12.43 3.39 -26.87
CA THR A 39 11.24 2.66 -26.41
C THR A 39 11.50 1.15 -26.43
N GLY A 40 10.78 0.37 -25.61
CA GLY A 40 10.94 -1.08 -25.54
C GLY A 40 10.89 -1.77 -26.91
N ASP A 41 9.98 -1.34 -27.80
CA ASP A 41 9.84 -1.87 -29.16
C ASP A 41 11.04 -1.57 -30.07
N GLU A 42 11.72 -0.43 -29.87
CA GLU A 42 12.95 -0.07 -30.58
C GLU A 42 14.15 -0.87 -30.05
N ILE A 43 14.21 -1.10 -28.74
CA ILE A 43 15.25 -1.89 -28.07
C ILE A 43 15.20 -3.34 -28.55
N THR A 44 14.02 -3.96 -28.60
CA THR A 44 13.85 -5.33 -29.10
C THR A 44 14.34 -5.45 -30.55
N ARG A 45 13.96 -4.49 -31.42
CA ARG A 45 14.43 -4.46 -32.81
C ARG A 45 15.95 -4.32 -32.93
N ALA A 46 16.56 -3.43 -32.13
CA ALA A 46 18.00 -3.24 -32.12
C ALA A 46 18.75 -4.49 -31.67
N ILE A 47 18.23 -5.23 -30.66
CA ILE A 47 18.80 -6.51 -30.20
C ILE A 47 18.71 -7.57 -31.28
N THR A 48 17.57 -7.69 -31.97
CA THR A 48 17.39 -8.64 -33.08
C THR A 48 18.38 -8.36 -34.21
N ILE A 49 18.55 -7.10 -34.61
CA ILE A 49 19.48 -6.69 -35.67
C ILE A 49 20.94 -6.92 -35.24
N ALA A 50 21.30 -6.53 -34.02
CA ALA A 50 22.66 -6.73 -33.49
C ALA A 50 23.02 -8.22 -33.41
N ASN A 51 22.08 -9.09 -33.03
CA ASN A 51 22.29 -10.54 -33.02
C ASN A 51 22.39 -11.12 -34.44
N GLN A 52 21.58 -10.63 -35.38
CA GLN A 52 21.64 -11.05 -36.78
C GLN A 52 22.94 -10.64 -37.47
N SER A 53 23.54 -9.51 -37.08
CA SER A 53 24.82 -9.05 -37.62
C SER A 53 26.03 -9.94 -37.23
N ILE A 54 25.88 -10.82 -36.23
CA ILE A 54 26.88 -11.86 -35.88
C ILE A 54 26.87 -13.00 -36.90
N VAL A 55 25.71 -13.32 -37.48
CA VAL A 55 25.52 -14.51 -38.31
C VAL A 55 26.03 -14.30 -39.74
N ASN A 56 26.23 -13.04 -40.15
CA ASN A 56 26.70 -12.68 -41.49
C ASN A 56 28.18 -12.25 -41.53
N GLY A 57 29.04 -12.89 -40.72
CA GLY A 57 30.50 -12.76 -40.76
C GLY A 57 31.19 -13.40 -41.96
N GLY A 58 30.51 -13.52 -43.10
CA GLY A 58 31.15 -14.02 -44.30
C GLY A 58 30.21 -14.31 -45.44
N GLN A 59 29.54 -13.29 -46.01
CA GLN A 59 29.23 -13.27 -47.44
C GLN A 59 29.16 -11.82 -47.92
N VAL A 60 30.08 -11.49 -48.83
CA VAL A 60 30.14 -10.23 -49.56
C VAL A 60 29.01 -10.21 -50.58
N PRO A 61 28.21 -9.13 -50.70
CA PRO A 61 27.16 -9.05 -51.70
C PRO A 61 27.78 -8.59 -53.02
N TYR A 62 27.90 -9.48 -54.00
CA TYR A 62 28.18 -9.10 -55.38
C TYR A 62 26.89 -9.00 -56.15
N THR A 63 26.60 -7.77 -56.55
CA THR A 63 25.58 -7.40 -57.51
C THR A 63 25.99 -7.85 -58.92
N ALA A 64 24.98 -8.14 -59.73
CA ALA A 64 25.06 -8.81 -61.02
C ALA A 64 25.84 -8.04 -62.11
N GLY A 65 26.61 -8.78 -62.90
CA GLY A 65 27.12 -8.40 -64.22
C GLY A 65 27.91 -9.56 -64.86
N PRO A 66 27.55 -10.07 -66.06
CA PRO A 66 28.27 -11.18 -66.67
C PRO A 66 29.54 -10.66 -67.38
N ALA A 67 30.70 -10.99 -66.83
CA ALA A 67 31.99 -10.82 -67.52
C ALA A 67 32.50 -12.19 -67.95
N THR A 68 32.61 -12.38 -69.27
CA THR A 68 33.14 -13.58 -69.92
C THR A 68 34.64 -13.73 -69.65
N LEU A 69 35.04 -14.79 -68.95
CA LEU A 69 36.43 -15.26 -68.86
C LEU A 69 36.77 -16.13 -70.09
N PRO A 70 37.95 -15.99 -70.72
CA PRO A 70 38.37 -16.90 -71.78
C PRO A 70 38.73 -18.27 -71.18
N GLY A 71 38.18 -19.33 -71.78
CA GLY A 71 38.26 -20.69 -71.28
C GLY A 71 39.69 -21.22 -71.13
N GLN A 72 39.97 -21.77 -69.95
CA GLN A 72 41.13 -22.61 -69.70
C GLN A 72 40.62 -24.04 -69.57
N ASN A 73 40.76 -24.82 -70.64
CA ASN A 73 40.53 -26.26 -70.60
C ASN A 73 41.49 -26.87 -69.57
N PRO A 74 41.03 -27.63 -68.56
CA PRO A 74 41.94 -28.35 -67.69
C PRO A 74 42.66 -29.43 -68.53
N VAL A 75 43.98 -29.31 -68.65
CA VAL A 75 44.83 -30.33 -69.26
C VAL A 75 44.76 -31.58 -68.38
N HIS A 76 44.07 -32.61 -68.82
CA HIS A 76 44.09 -33.93 -68.18
C HIS A 76 45.45 -34.57 -68.50
N VAL A 77 46.36 -34.61 -67.53
CA VAL A 77 47.57 -35.44 -67.63
C VAL A 77 47.11 -36.90 -67.49
N PRO A 78 47.33 -37.78 -68.49
CA PRO A 78 46.99 -39.20 -68.33
C PRO A 78 47.87 -39.79 -67.23
N TRP A 79 47.23 -40.43 -66.24
CA TRP A 79 47.93 -40.99 -65.09
C TRP A 79 48.77 -42.19 -65.53
N ASP A 80 50.08 -42.13 -65.32
CA ASP A 80 50.96 -43.26 -65.60
C ASP A 80 50.73 -44.37 -64.57
N TRP A 81 51.02 -45.63 -64.92
CA TRP A 81 50.99 -46.77 -63.98
C TRP A 81 51.82 -46.54 -62.70
N ARG A 82 52.80 -45.62 -62.77
CA ARG A 82 53.60 -45.14 -61.63
C ARG A 82 52.77 -44.29 -60.67
N ASP A 83 51.90 -43.43 -61.17
CA ASP A 83 50.99 -42.63 -60.35
C ASP A 83 49.94 -43.52 -59.69
N TYR A 84 49.52 -44.62 -60.32
CA TYR A 84 48.69 -45.64 -59.65
C TYR A 84 49.45 -46.33 -58.52
N PHE A 85 50.74 -46.63 -58.68
CA PHE A 85 51.56 -47.20 -57.62
C PHE A 85 51.78 -46.19 -56.47
N ILE A 86 52.10 -44.94 -56.79
CA ILE A 86 52.27 -43.87 -55.80
C ILE A 86 50.94 -43.63 -55.06
N ALA A 87 49.82 -43.54 -55.78
CA ALA A 87 48.51 -43.40 -55.19
C ALA A 87 48.15 -44.62 -54.31
N ALA A 88 48.48 -45.83 -54.73
CA ALA A 88 48.24 -47.04 -53.94
C ALA A 88 49.09 -47.07 -52.65
N VAL A 89 50.37 -46.70 -52.73
CA VAL A 89 51.26 -46.66 -51.56
C VAL A 89 50.88 -45.52 -50.61
N VAL A 90 50.58 -44.33 -51.15
CA VAL A 90 50.15 -43.17 -50.34
C VAL A 90 48.79 -43.44 -49.71
N SER A 91 47.80 -43.93 -50.46
CA SER A 91 46.50 -44.34 -49.92
C SER A 91 46.62 -45.47 -48.91
N GLY A 92 47.49 -46.46 -49.16
CA GLY A 92 47.79 -47.55 -48.24
C GLY A 92 48.41 -47.07 -46.92
N SER A 93 49.36 -46.13 -46.98
CA SER A 93 49.97 -45.52 -45.79
C SER A 93 48.98 -44.66 -44.99
N ALA A 94 48.10 -43.92 -45.66
CA ALA A 94 47.07 -43.11 -45.02
C ALA A 94 46.03 -44.00 -44.31
N LEU A 95 45.59 -45.08 -44.96
CA LEU A 95 44.67 -46.06 -44.37
C LEU A 95 45.30 -46.82 -43.20
N PHE A 96 46.58 -47.20 -43.31
CA PHE A 96 47.30 -47.88 -42.22
C PHE A 96 47.52 -46.95 -41.02
N GLY A 97 47.85 -45.67 -41.26
CA GLY A 97 47.96 -44.65 -40.21
C GLY A 97 46.63 -44.42 -39.49
N ALA A 98 45.52 -44.28 -40.23
CA ALA A 98 44.19 -44.13 -39.65
C ALA A 98 43.77 -45.36 -38.82
N TYR A 99 44.06 -46.57 -39.31
CA TYR A 99 43.78 -47.81 -38.59
C TYR A 99 44.61 -47.95 -37.31
N ALA A 100 45.89 -47.59 -37.34
CA ALA A 100 46.75 -47.62 -36.17
C ALA A 100 46.29 -46.63 -35.08
N ILE A 101 45.85 -45.43 -35.45
CA ILE A 101 45.30 -44.44 -34.52
C ILE A 101 43.96 -44.91 -33.95
N ALA A 102 43.06 -45.44 -34.78
CA ALA A 102 41.77 -45.95 -34.32
C ALA A 102 41.94 -47.12 -33.32
N LYS A 103 42.82 -48.07 -33.63
CA LYS A 103 43.08 -49.23 -32.77
C LYS A 103 43.78 -48.85 -31.47
N ASN A 104 44.80 -47.99 -31.54
CA ASN A 104 45.67 -47.71 -30.39
C ASN A 104 45.17 -46.55 -29.51
N TYR A 105 44.32 -45.66 -30.04
CA TYR A 105 43.92 -44.43 -29.36
C TYR A 105 42.40 -44.28 -29.20
N MET A 106 41.62 -44.65 -30.22
CA MET A 106 40.14 -44.55 -30.14
C MET A 106 39.55 -45.68 -29.30
N PHE A 107 39.95 -46.93 -29.56
CA PHE A 107 39.42 -48.11 -28.87
C PHE A 107 39.62 -48.11 -27.34
N PRO A 108 40.78 -47.72 -26.77
CA PRO A 108 40.92 -47.64 -25.32
C PRO A 108 40.10 -46.52 -24.66
N HIS A 109 39.73 -45.47 -25.41
CA HIS A 109 38.85 -44.39 -24.95
C HIS A 109 37.36 -44.63 -25.20
N LEU A 110 37.03 -45.66 -25.98
CA LEU A 110 35.67 -46.14 -26.25
C LEU A 110 35.24 -47.27 -25.31
N LYS A 111 36.08 -47.67 -24.34
CA LYS A 111 35.65 -48.59 -23.29
C LYS A 111 34.55 -47.90 -22.48
N PRO A 112 33.33 -48.48 -22.43
CA PRO A 112 32.25 -47.86 -21.69
C PRO A 112 32.67 -47.71 -20.22
N PRO A 113 32.42 -46.56 -19.59
CA PRO A 113 32.66 -46.37 -18.16
C PRO A 113 31.98 -47.49 -17.37
N THR A 114 32.61 -47.92 -16.28
CA THR A 114 32.21 -49.09 -15.48
C THR A 114 30.75 -48.97 -15.04
N VAL A 115 30.01 -50.09 -15.04
CA VAL A 115 28.57 -50.16 -14.69
C VAL A 115 28.21 -49.37 -13.42
N SER A 116 29.13 -49.26 -12.47
CA SER A 116 29.00 -48.45 -11.24
C SER A 116 28.79 -46.95 -11.48
N ALA A 117 29.41 -46.34 -12.48
CA ALA A 117 29.23 -44.92 -12.78
C ALA A 117 27.82 -44.64 -13.33
N TYR A 118 27.27 -45.59 -14.08
CA TYR A 118 25.90 -45.51 -14.59
C TYR A 118 24.85 -45.72 -13.48
N GLU A 119 25.12 -46.60 -12.53
CA GLU A 119 24.28 -46.76 -11.33
C GLU A 119 24.32 -45.52 -10.44
N ALA A 120 25.50 -44.92 -10.23
CA ALA A 120 25.64 -43.66 -9.50
C ALA A 120 24.89 -42.51 -10.18
N ASP A 121 24.98 -42.38 -11.51
CA ASP A 121 24.24 -41.36 -12.25
C ASP A 121 22.72 -41.61 -12.19
N LYS A 122 22.26 -42.86 -12.25
CA LYS A 122 20.84 -43.19 -12.05
C LYS A 122 20.33 -42.80 -10.68
N GLU A 123 21.11 -43.06 -9.64
CA GLU A 123 20.77 -42.67 -8.27
C GLU A 123 20.72 -41.15 -8.14
N ALA A 124 21.69 -40.43 -8.72
CA ALA A 124 21.70 -38.97 -8.75
C ALA A 124 20.51 -38.38 -9.51
N LEU A 125 20.12 -38.96 -10.66
CA LEU A 125 18.91 -38.56 -11.38
C LEU A 125 17.66 -38.82 -10.56
N THR A 126 17.55 -40.00 -9.94
CA THR A 126 16.39 -40.36 -9.11
C THR A 126 16.26 -39.42 -7.92
N ALA A 127 17.38 -39.07 -7.26
CA ALA A 127 17.41 -38.10 -6.18
C ALA A 127 16.99 -36.69 -6.64
N GLN A 128 17.38 -36.27 -7.85
CA GLN A 128 16.92 -34.99 -8.42
C GLN A 128 15.43 -35.00 -8.76
N PHE A 129 14.90 -36.14 -9.24
CA PHE A 129 13.45 -36.28 -9.48
C PHE A 129 12.67 -36.24 -8.18
N GLU A 130 13.12 -36.95 -7.14
CA GLU A 130 12.49 -36.91 -5.83
C GLU A 130 12.54 -35.50 -5.21
N ALA A 131 13.67 -34.80 -5.31
CA ALA A 131 13.80 -33.42 -4.89
C ALA A 131 12.86 -32.48 -5.68
N ALA A 132 12.73 -32.67 -6.99
CA ALA A 132 11.82 -31.90 -7.83
C ALA A 132 10.34 -32.19 -7.51
N GLU A 133 9.98 -33.45 -7.25
CA GLU A 133 8.65 -33.85 -6.81
C GLU A 133 8.31 -33.23 -5.44
N GLN A 134 9.28 -33.18 -4.53
CA GLN A 134 9.13 -32.52 -3.25
C GLN A 134 8.87 -31.02 -3.41
N ILE A 135 9.66 -30.33 -4.24
CA ILE A 135 9.47 -28.91 -4.53
C ILE A 135 8.12 -28.66 -5.20
N LEU A 136 7.70 -29.52 -6.13
CA LEU A 136 6.40 -29.39 -6.78
C LEU A 136 5.25 -29.57 -5.77
N LYS A 137 5.38 -30.53 -4.86
CA LYS A 137 4.40 -30.77 -3.79
C LYS A 137 4.37 -29.61 -2.79
N GLU A 138 5.52 -29.02 -2.49
CA GLU A 138 5.64 -27.81 -1.66
C GLU A 138 4.99 -26.61 -2.35
N MET A 139 5.28 -26.35 -3.62
CA MET A 139 4.64 -25.28 -4.39
C MET A 139 3.12 -25.47 -4.49
N GLN A 140 2.65 -26.71 -4.64
CA GLN A 140 1.22 -26.99 -4.65
C GLN A 140 0.58 -26.73 -3.27
N ALA A 141 1.25 -27.12 -2.19
CA ALA A 141 0.81 -26.85 -0.83
C ALA A 141 0.82 -25.34 -0.52
N GLU A 142 1.88 -24.63 -0.92
CA GLU A 142 2.00 -23.17 -0.80
C GLU A 142 0.92 -22.46 -1.63
N THR A 143 0.63 -22.93 -2.85
CA THR A 143 -0.45 -22.39 -3.68
C THR A 143 -1.82 -22.60 -3.02
N GLN A 144 -2.05 -23.75 -2.38
CA GLN A 144 -3.29 -24.00 -1.64
C GLN A 144 -3.38 -23.15 -0.38
N ALA A 145 -2.29 -23.01 0.37
CA ALA A 145 -2.22 -22.13 1.53
C ALA A 145 -2.43 -20.66 1.13
N MET A 146 -1.81 -20.20 0.04
CA MET A 146 -1.99 -18.86 -0.50
C MET A 146 -3.43 -18.62 -0.96
N LYS A 147 -4.10 -19.60 -1.57
CA LYS A 147 -5.52 -19.48 -1.89
C LYS A 147 -6.37 -19.34 -0.62
N ALA A 148 -6.11 -20.14 0.41
CA ALA A 148 -6.84 -20.06 1.67
C ALA A 148 -6.63 -18.72 2.38
N THR A 149 -5.40 -18.20 2.41
CA THR A 149 -5.11 -16.89 3.01
C THR A 149 -5.70 -15.74 2.20
N LEU A 150 -5.74 -15.85 0.87
CA LEU A 150 -6.43 -14.87 0.02
C LEU A 150 -7.94 -14.87 0.24
N GLU A 151 -8.56 -16.03 0.46
CA GLU A 151 -9.99 -16.12 0.79
C GLU A 151 -10.28 -15.45 2.15
N GLU A 152 -9.45 -15.72 3.17
CA GLU A 152 -9.57 -15.08 4.49
C GLU A 152 -9.32 -13.57 4.42
N GLN A 153 -8.33 -13.13 3.64
CA GLN A 153 -8.07 -11.71 3.42
C GLN A 153 -9.23 -11.05 2.68
N ARG A 154 -9.82 -11.72 1.68
CA ARG A 154 -11.01 -11.24 0.98
C ARG A 154 -12.17 -11.05 1.94
N GLU A 155 -12.45 -12.03 2.79
CA GLU A 155 -13.54 -11.94 3.78
C GLU A 155 -13.33 -10.77 4.76
N LYS A 156 -12.09 -10.59 5.27
CA LYS A 156 -11.76 -9.45 6.14
C LYS A 156 -11.89 -8.11 5.42
N VAL A 157 -11.48 -8.04 4.16
CA VAL A 157 -11.61 -6.83 3.34
C VAL A 157 -13.09 -6.52 3.06
N ASP A 158 -13.88 -7.52 2.69
CA ASP A 158 -15.32 -7.35 2.45
C ASP A 158 -16.04 -6.89 3.74
N THR A 159 -15.68 -7.45 4.90
CA THR A 159 -16.19 -7.04 6.21
C THR A 159 -15.79 -5.59 6.54
N ALA A 160 -14.52 -5.23 6.37
CA ALA A 160 -14.03 -3.88 6.63
C ALA A 160 -14.69 -2.84 5.70
N VAL A 161 -14.95 -3.20 4.44
CA VAL A 161 -15.68 -2.34 3.50
C VAL A 161 -17.13 -2.15 3.94
N GLN A 162 -17.77 -3.21 4.45
CA GLN A 162 -19.12 -3.13 5.00
C GLN A 162 -19.17 -2.21 6.24
N GLU A 163 -18.26 -2.40 7.19
CA GLU A 163 -18.17 -1.56 8.39
C GLU A 163 -17.92 -0.08 8.06
N VAL A 164 -17.04 0.19 7.08
CA VAL A 164 -16.81 1.58 6.62
C VAL A 164 -18.07 2.15 5.96
N THR A 165 -18.80 1.35 5.17
CA THR A 165 -20.04 1.80 4.54
C THR A 165 -21.11 2.11 5.60
N GLU A 166 -21.25 1.26 6.62
CA GLU A 166 -22.16 1.47 7.75
C GLU A 166 -21.76 2.70 8.57
N ALA A 167 -20.48 2.86 8.90
CA ALA A 167 -19.99 4.03 9.63
C ALA A 167 -20.20 5.34 8.86
N VAL A 168 -20.06 5.32 7.52
CA VAL A 168 -20.33 6.49 6.68
C VAL A 168 -21.83 6.79 6.62
N GLU A 169 -22.69 5.76 6.58
CA GLU A 169 -24.14 5.93 6.63
C GLU A 169 -24.59 6.49 7.98
N GLU A 170 -24.06 5.97 9.09
CA GLU A 170 -24.31 6.46 10.45
C GLU A 170 -23.81 7.89 10.62
N MET A 171 -22.60 8.21 10.14
CA MET A 171 -22.05 9.57 10.17
C MET A 171 -22.95 10.53 9.38
N ARG A 172 -23.41 10.13 8.19
CA ARG A 172 -24.30 10.95 7.37
C ARG A 172 -25.66 11.17 8.05
N LYS A 173 -26.19 10.13 8.70
CA LYS A 173 -27.44 10.21 9.47
C LYS A 173 -27.28 11.10 10.70
N GLY A 174 -26.18 10.96 11.43
CA GLY A 174 -25.83 11.83 12.55
C GLY A 174 -25.66 13.28 12.12
N GLU A 175 -25.05 13.56 10.96
CA GLU A 175 -24.95 14.92 10.42
C GLU A 175 -26.32 15.52 10.10
N THR A 176 -27.26 14.72 9.56
CA THR A 176 -28.63 15.17 9.33
C THR A 176 -29.38 15.45 10.62
N GLU A 177 -29.25 14.57 11.63
CA GLU A 177 -29.89 14.72 12.94
C GLU A 177 -29.35 15.96 13.66
N VAL A 178 -28.03 16.16 13.68
CA VAL A 178 -27.41 17.36 14.26
C VAL A 178 -27.84 18.64 13.51
N ARG A 179 -28.02 18.59 12.19
CA ARG A 179 -28.58 19.72 11.44
C ARG A 179 -30.02 20.04 11.85
N ASP A 180 -30.83 19.01 12.06
CA ASP A 180 -32.23 19.15 12.47
C ASP A 180 -32.32 19.67 13.92
N GLU A 181 -31.53 19.11 14.84
CA GLU A 181 -31.39 19.61 16.22
C GLU A 181 -30.91 21.07 16.24
N MET A 182 -29.91 21.44 15.44
CA MET A 182 -29.45 22.83 15.35
C MET A 182 -30.54 23.77 14.84
N ARG A 183 -31.43 23.30 13.97
CA ARG A 183 -32.57 24.07 13.49
C ARG A 183 -33.62 24.24 14.59
N GLU A 184 -33.88 23.20 15.38
CA GLU A 184 -34.77 23.24 16.53
C GLU A 184 -34.22 24.16 17.63
N ILE A 185 -32.96 24.00 18.01
CA ILE A 185 -32.27 24.88 18.98
C ILE A 185 -32.34 26.33 18.52
N ARG A 186 -32.13 26.62 17.24
CA ARG A 186 -32.27 27.99 16.72
C ARG A 186 -33.67 28.54 16.90
N ALA A 187 -34.70 27.70 16.72
CA ALA A 187 -36.09 28.10 16.95
C ALA A 187 -36.38 28.33 18.44
N GLU A 188 -35.88 27.47 19.33
CA GLU A 188 -35.99 27.63 20.77
C GLU A 188 -35.28 28.90 21.27
N VAL A 189 -34.08 29.16 20.77
CA VAL A 189 -33.32 30.39 21.08
C VAL A 189 -34.10 31.62 20.63
N ASN A 190 -34.68 31.62 19.44
CA ASN A 190 -35.52 32.72 18.98
C ASN A 190 -36.78 32.89 19.85
N ASN A 191 -37.41 31.79 20.28
CA ASN A 191 -38.52 31.82 21.21
C ASN A 191 -38.12 32.37 22.60
N MET A 192 -36.96 31.98 23.13
CA MET A 192 -36.40 32.55 24.36
C MET A 192 -36.11 34.05 24.19
N GLN A 193 -35.58 34.45 23.04
CA GLN A 193 -35.33 35.85 22.71
C GLN A 193 -36.62 36.67 22.67
N GLU A 194 -37.75 36.10 22.26
CA GLU A 194 -39.06 36.75 22.30
C GLU A 194 -39.70 36.76 23.69
N MET A 195 -39.50 35.71 24.48
CA MET A 195 -40.08 35.57 25.83
C MET A 195 -39.32 36.37 26.90
N LEU A 196 -37.99 36.46 26.81
CA LEU A 196 -37.16 37.21 27.75
C LEU A 196 -37.64 38.66 27.98
N PRO A 197 -37.87 39.49 26.95
CA PRO A 197 -38.36 40.85 27.15
C PRO A 197 -39.78 40.88 27.74
N LYS A 198 -40.67 39.96 27.33
CA LYS A 198 -42.03 39.87 27.86
C LYS A 198 -42.07 39.45 29.33
N MET A 199 -41.20 38.53 29.74
CA MET A 199 -41.07 38.14 31.14
C MET A 199 -40.46 39.26 31.98
N LEU A 200 -39.46 39.98 31.45
CA LEU A 200 -38.88 41.15 32.12
C LEU A 200 -39.92 42.27 32.33
N GLU A 201 -40.76 42.56 31.32
CA GLU A 201 -41.86 43.52 31.44
C GLU A 201 -42.86 43.07 32.52
N ARG A 202 -43.25 41.78 32.53
CA ARG A 202 -44.12 41.23 33.58
C ARG A 202 -43.54 41.33 34.98
N VAL A 203 -42.24 41.07 35.15
CA VAL A 203 -41.57 41.20 36.46
C VAL A 203 -41.60 42.66 36.91
N LYS A 204 -41.30 43.60 36.02
CA LYS A 204 -41.37 45.05 36.30
C LYS A 204 -42.79 45.49 36.65
N ASP A 205 -43.80 44.97 35.98
CA ASP A 205 -45.19 45.24 36.30
C ASP A 205 -45.60 44.63 37.65
N GLN A 206 -45.14 43.41 37.97
CA GLN A 206 -45.34 42.82 39.30
C GLN A 206 -44.66 43.62 40.42
N GLU A 207 -43.42 44.09 40.21
CA GLU A 207 -42.75 45.00 41.14
C GLU A 207 -43.55 46.30 41.30
N ARG A 208 -44.09 46.89 40.22
CA ARG A 208 -44.92 48.09 40.32
C ARG A 208 -46.20 47.87 41.11
N LEU A 209 -46.87 46.72 40.91
CA LEU A 209 -48.06 46.35 41.67
C LEU A 209 -47.71 46.16 43.15
N SER A 210 -46.62 45.44 43.46
CA SER A 210 -46.19 45.23 44.85
C SER A 210 -45.76 46.55 45.52
N TYR A 211 -45.10 47.47 44.81
CA TYR A 211 -44.83 48.83 45.34
C TYR A 211 -46.13 49.61 45.59
N GLY A 212 -47.14 49.47 44.73
CA GLY A 212 -48.45 50.10 44.91
C GLY A 212 -49.19 49.54 46.12
N GLU A 213 -49.20 48.22 46.28
CA GLU A 213 -49.74 47.53 47.45
C GLU A 213 -48.99 47.93 48.72
N LEU A 214 -47.66 47.92 48.72
CA LEU A 214 -46.84 48.40 49.85
C LEU A 214 -47.13 49.86 50.21
N GLN A 215 -47.36 50.74 49.23
CA GLN A 215 -47.77 52.12 49.50
C GLN A 215 -49.17 52.21 50.10
N GLN A 216 -50.11 51.37 49.67
CA GLN A 216 -51.45 51.28 50.26
C GLN A 216 -51.39 50.70 51.67
N GLU A 217 -50.56 49.70 51.90
CA GLU A 217 -50.30 49.11 53.22
C GLU A 217 -49.62 50.11 54.15
N LEU A 218 -48.66 50.90 53.67
CA LEU A 218 -48.06 51.99 54.47
C LEU A 218 -49.08 53.07 54.79
N LYS A 219 -49.96 53.42 53.84
CA LYS A 219 -51.06 54.36 54.08
C LYS A 219 -52.08 53.79 55.05
N SER A 220 -52.43 52.51 54.96
CA SER A 220 -53.38 51.86 55.86
C SER A 220 -52.77 51.67 57.24
N LEU A 221 -51.49 51.28 57.37
CA LEU A 221 -50.74 51.27 58.63
C LEU A 221 -50.65 52.66 59.24
N LYS A 222 -50.43 53.70 58.43
CA LYS A 222 -50.43 55.09 58.91
C LYS A 222 -51.81 55.52 59.37
N ALA A 223 -52.87 55.17 58.64
CA ALA A 223 -54.25 55.44 59.02
C ALA A 223 -54.65 54.66 60.27
N LEU A 224 -54.20 53.42 60.41
CA LEU A 224 -54.43 52.57 61.58
C LEU A 224 -53.64 53.09 62.78
N LEU A 225 -52.39 53.54 62.60
CA LEU A 225 -51.62 54.17 63.67
C LEU A 225 -52.21 55.52 64.10
N LEU A 226 -52.71 56.31 63.15
CA LEU A 226 -53.39 57.57 63.45
C LEU A 226 -54.74 57.32 64.14
N SER A 227 -55.53 56.37 63.62
CA SER A 227 -56.77 55.90 64.24
C SER A 227 -56.53 55.25 65.60
N SER A 228 -55.40 54.58 65.80
CA SER A 228 -55.01 53.96 67.08
C SER A 228 -54.50 55.01 68.07
N ARG A 229 -53.98 56.13 67.59
CA ARG A 229 -53.66 57.30 68.41
C ARG A 229 -54.92 58.02 68.87
N ASP A 230 -55.94 58.11 68.02
CA ASP A 230 -57.26 58.64 68.39
C ASP A 230 -58.10 57.62 69.20
N ALA A 231 -57.83 56.31 69.08
CA ALA A 231 -58.41 55.26 69.92
C ALA A 231 -57.71 55.10 71.29
N ASN A 232 -56.68 55.89 71.61
CA ASN A 232 -56.05 55.88 72.94
C ASN A 232 -56.90 56.55 74.03
N THR A 233 -58.13 56.97 73.71
CA THR A 233 -59.14 57.36 74.69
C THR A 233 -60.46 56.62 74.48
N SER A 234 -60.44 55.29 74.39
CA SER A 234 -61.54 54.43 74.88
C SER A 234 -61.25 52.93 74.68
N ALA A 235 -61.15 52.24 75.82
CA ALA A 235 -61.66 50.89 76.09
C ALA A 235 -61.17 49.65 75.30
N ALA A 236 -60.52 48.77 76.08
CA ALA A 236 -60.85 47.36 76.29
C ALA A 236 -60.46 46.28 75.24
N THR A 237 -59.47 45.49 75.65
CA THR A 237 -59.35 44.02 75.54
C THR A 237 -59.74 43.36 74.22
N THR A 238 -58.74 42.96 73.43
CA THR A 238 -58.72 41.64 72.79
C THR A 238 -57.31 41.23 72.39
N SER A 239 -57.03 39.94 72.59
CA SER A 239 -55.71 39.30 72.60
C SER A 239 -54.97 39.35 71.26
N ILE A 240 -53.69 39.74 71.30
CA ILE A 240 -52.76 39.88 70.15
C ILE A 240 -51.86 38.62 69.96
N PHE A 241 -52.04 37.55 70.74
CA PHE A 241 -51.13 36.40 70.70
C PHE A 241 -51.69 35.22 69.87
N SER A 242 -51.60 35.29 68.53
CA SER A 242 -51.82 34.09 67.68
C SER A 242 -51.13 34.05 66.30
N GLN A 243 -50.21 34.97 65.98
CA GLN A 243 -49.49 34.92 64.69
C GLN A 243 -47.95 34.77 64.77
N ILE A 244 -47.39 34.54 65.96
CA ILE A 244 -46.01 34.02 66.09
C ILE A 244 -46.07 32.51 65.80
N GLY A 245 -45.74 32.07 64.58
CA GLY A 245 -45.70 30.63 64.30
C GLY A 245 -45.55 30.15 62.86
N LYS A 246 -45.50 31.02 61.84
CA LYS A 246 -45.22 30.58 60.46
C LYS A 246 -43.82 31.01 60.06
N LYS A 247 -42.93 30.02 59.95
CA LYS A 247 -41.59 30.14 59.38
C LYS A 247 -41.73 30.64 57.92
N PRO A 248 -40.91 31.60 57.45
CA PRO A 248 -40.97 32.03 56.06
C PRO A 248 -40.63 30.85 55.13
N SER A 249 -41.54 30.56 54.19
CA SER A 249 -41.36 29.53 53.16
C SER A 249 -40.48 30.10 52.05
N ILE A 250 -39.34 29.45 51.80
CA ILE A 250 -38.41 29.81 50.72
C ILE A 250 -39.01 29.24 49.41
N PRO A 251 -39.12 30.03 48.32
CA PRO A 251 -39.66 29.54 47.05
C PRO A 251 -38.75 28.48 46.43
N ALA A 252 -39.36 27.46 45.79
CA ALA A 252 -38.71 26.23 45.34
C ALA A 252 -37.54 26.42 44.34
N TRP A 253 -37.44 27.56 43.65
CA TRP A 253 -36.36 27.82 42.70
C TRP A 253 -34.99 28.03 43.37
N GLN A 254 -34.95 28.41 44.65
CA GLN A 254 -33.68 28.65 45.36
C GLN A 254 -32.99 27.34 45.80
N LEU A 255 -33.69 26.20 45.78
CA LEU A 255 -33.14 24.88 46.14
C LEU A 255 -32.56 24.11 44.95
N ALA A 256 -32.76 24.57 43.71
CA ALA A 256 -32.33 23.85 42.51
C ALA A 256 -30.88 24.13 42.06
N GLN A 257 -30.18 25.10 42.67
CA GLN A 257 -28.87 25.57 42.18
C GLN A 257 -27.65 24.82 42.75
N SER A 258 -27.82 23.84 43.66
CA SER A 258 -26.69 23.19 44.37
C SER A 258 -26.43 21.73 43.99
N SER A 259 -26.87 21.27 42.80
CA SER A 259 -26.56 19.93 42.30
C SER A 259 -25.94 19.99 40.89
N SER A 260 -24.68 20.43 40.82
CA SER A 260 -23.85 20.27 39.63
C SER A 260 -22.39 20.07 40.05
N ALA A 261 -22.10 18.89 40.60
CA ALA A 261 -20.73 18.40 40.77
C ALA A 261 -20.74 16.88 40.81
N SER A 262 -20.76 16.25 39.64
CA SER A 262 -20.35 14.85 39.49
C SER A 262 -19.56 14.72 38.19
N SER A 263 -18.25 14.74 38.39
CA SER A 263 -17.14 14.24 37.59
C SER A 263 -17.48 13.14 36.57
N THR A 264 -17.04 13.36 35.33
CA THR A 264 -16.78 12.34 34.31
C THR A 264 -15.45 11.63 34.59
N PRO A 265 -15.37 10.28 34.62
CA PRO A 265 -14.11 9.58 34.42
C PRO A 265 -13.87 9.34 32.91
N VAL A 266 -12.71 9.79 32.45
CA VAL A 266 -12.11 9.48 31.14
C VAL A 266 -11.56 8.04 31.16
N PRO A 267 -11.83 7.19 30.15
CA PRO A 267 -11.05 5.99 29.92
C PRO A 267 -9.98 6.25 28.85
N THR A 268 -8.71 6.20 29.24
CA THR A 268 -7.54 6.12 28.36
C THR A 268 -7.15 4.64 28.16
N PRO A 269 -6.78 4.21 26.93
CA PRO A 269 -6.37 2.84 26.64
C PRO A 269 -4.90 2.55 27.05
N PRO A 270 -4.51 1.27 27.21
CA PRO A 270 -3.20 0.87 27.70
C PRO A 270 -2.17 0.77 26.57
N SER A 271 -0.95 1.27 26.81
CA SER A 271 0.24 0.84 26.08
C SER A 271 1.45 0.93 27.00
N GLY A 272 1.93 -0.26 27.38
CA GLY A 272 3.20 -0.42 28.06
C GLY A 272 4.34 -0.20 27.08
N LEU A 273 5.36 0.53 27.54
CA LEU A 273 6.72 0.47 27.05
C LEU A 273 7.60 0.90 28.23
N THR A 274 8.03 -0.09 29.00
CA THR A 274 9.14 0.03 29.94
C THR A 274 10.43 0.09 29.14
N THR A 275 10.98 1.29 28.99
CA THR A 275 12.37 1.48 28.58
C THR A 275 13.26 1.25 29.79
N THR A 276 13.99 0.15 29.73
CA THR A 276 14.97 -0.32 30.68
C THR A 276 16.21 0.58 30.69
N ALA A 277 16.80 0.66 31.88
CA ALA A 277 17.99 1.42 32.24
C ALA A 277 19.21 1.18 31.33
N THR A 278 19.97 2.26 31.18
CA THR A 278 21.32 2.30 30.60
C THR A 278 22.35 1.98 31.71
N SER A 279 22.98 0.82 31.56
CA SER A 279 24.25 0.29 32.12
C SER A 279 24.32 -1.14 31.54
N ASP A 280 25.36 -1.69 30.93
CA ASP A 280 26.80 -1.45 30.91
C ASP A 280 27.40 -2.30 29.75
N GLU A 281 28.50 -1.84 29.16
CA GLU A 281 29.71 -2.60 28.79
C GLU A 281 29.72 -3.86 27.84
N GLN A 282 30.78 -3.86 27.01
CA GLN A 282 31.50 -4.98 26.38
C GLN A 282 30.97 -5.69 25.12
N VAL A 283 31.54 -5.28 23.99
CA VAL A 283 31.77 -6.11 22.80
C VAL A 283 33.18 -6.73 22.93
N THR A 284 33.24 -8.05 22.95
CA THR A 284 34.41 -8.83 22.55
C THR A 284 34.22 -9.27 21.10
N SER A 285 35.24 -9.07 20.27
CA SER A 285 35.45 -9.82 19.04
C SER A 285 36.95 -9.80 18.74
N SER A 286 37.46 -10.98 18.42
CA SER A 286 38.64 -11.30 17.59
C SER A 286 39.92 -10.48 17.78
#